data_AF-A0A9W5JA78-F1
#
_entry.id   AF-A0A9W5JA78-F1
#
_cell.length_a   1.000
_cell.length_b   1.000
_cell.length_c   1.000
_cell.angle_alpha   90.00
_cell.angle_beta   90.00
_cell.angle_gamma   90.00
#
_symmetry.space_group_name_H-M   'P 1'
#
loop_
_entity.id
_entity.type
_entity.pdbx_description
1 polymer ?
#
loop_
_entity_poly.entity_id
_entity_poly.type
_entity_poly.pdbx_seq_one_letter_code
_entity_poly.pdbx_strand_id
1 'polypeptide(L)'
;MLPLTAFAQETTIDKIHDKPAVRGSIIANLLQEHDNPFTLYPYDTNYLLYTWTSDMNKEAISSYDWASNARKDEVKFQLSLAFPLWRGILGDNSVLAASYTQKSWWQLSNRNESSPFRETNYEPQLFLGFATEATFAGWTLRDVEFGYNHDSNGRSDPTSRGWNRLYTRLMAQHGDWQVEVKPWYVVGSVEDNPDITKYMGYYQLKVGYALGDAIFSVKGQYNWNSGYGGAEFGVSYPISKNVRFYTQVYSGYGESLIDYNFNQTRVGVGVMLNDLF
;
A
#
# COMPACT_ATOMS: atom_id res chain seq x y z
N MET A 1 -6.83 43.10 -25.35
CA MET A 1 -6.48 41.72 -24.97
C MET A 1 -6.37 41.67 -23.46
N LEU A 2 -7.17 40.82 -22.82
CA LEU A 2 -7.35 40.77 -21.36
C LEU A 2 -6.09 40.31 -20.61
N PRO A 3 -5.80 40.88 -19.43
CA PRO A 3 -4.88 40.27 -18.49
C PRO A 3 -5.58 39.10 -17.77
N LEU A 4 -4.91 37.93 -17.72
CA LEU A 4 -5.28 36.82 -16.84
C LEU A 4 -5.07 37.26 -15.38
N THR A 5 -6.13 37.65 -14.71
CA THR A 5 -6.20 37.62 -13.25
C THR A 5 -6.74 36.26 -12.84
N ALA A 6 -5.83 35.33 -12.54
CA ALA A 6 -6.19 34.17 -11.75
C ALA A 6 -6.42 34.67 -10.32
N PHE A 7 -7.69 34.73 -9.90
CA PHE A 7 -8.03 34.86 -8.49
C PHE A 7 -7.58 33.58 -7.80
N ALA A 8 -6.34 33.56 -7.32
CA ALA A 8 -5.97 32.69 -6.20
C ALA A 8 -6.73 33.23 -5.00
N GLN A 9 -7.95 32.72 -4.83
CA GLN A 9 -8.69 32.91 -3.59
C GLN A 9 -7.80 32.28 -2.51
N GLU A 10 -7.22 33.13 -1.66
CA GLU A 10 -6.53 32.71 -0.44
C GLU A 10 -7.51 31.79 0.29
N THR A 11 -7.29 30.49 0.13
CA THR A 11 -7.99 29.50 0.92
C THR A 11 -7.46 29.73 2.31
N THR A 12 -8.25 30.34 3.18
CA THR A 12 -7.99 30.38 4.61
C THR A 12 -7.78 28.94 5.05
N ILE A 13 -6.52 28.53 5.16
CA ILE A 13 -6.14 27.21 5.65
C ILE A 13 -6.50 27.26 7.13
N ASP A 14 -7.68 26.75 7.49
CA ASP A 14 -7.97 26.42 8.88
C ASP A 14 -6.83 25.54 9.40
N LYS A 15 -6.33 25.82 10.60
CA LYS A 15 -5.29 25.01 11.23
C LYS A 15 -5.80 23.57 11.39
N ILE A 16 -5.27 22.61 10.62
CA ILE A 16 -5.70 21.20 10.68
C ILE A 16 -4.97 20.47 11.80
N HIS A 17 -3.76 20.91 12.17
CA HIS A 17 -2.99 20.36 13.29
C HIS A 17 -3.77 20.35 14.62
N ASP A 18 -4.74 21.27 14.79
CA ASP A 18 -5.56 21.39 16.00
C ASP A 18 -6.93 20.66 15.90
N LYS A 19 -7.23 20.02 14.76
CA LYS A 19 -8.51 19.32 14.50
C LYS A 19 -8.40 17.80 14.81
N PRO A 20 -9.51 17.14 15.20
CA PRO A 20 -9.51 15.72 15.54
C PRO A 20 -9.09 14.83 14.37
N ALA A 21 -8.64 13.61 14.69
CA ALA A 21 -8.19 12.62 13.71
C ALA A 21 -9.24 12.38 12.61
N VAL A 22 -8.86 12.62 11.36
CA VAL A 22 -9.66 12.22 10.20
C VAL A 22 -9.39 10.75 9.95
N ARG A 23 -10.41 9.91 10.19
CA ARG A 23 -10.36 8.46 9.99
C ARG A 23 -9.78 8.14 8.60
N GLY A 24 -8.79 7.26 8.50
CA GLY A 24 -8.12 6.91 7.24
C GLY A 24 -7.14 7.94 6.64
N SER A 25 -7.07 9.17 7.13
CA SER A 25 -6.06 10.16 6.68
C SER A 25 -4.71 9.87 7.29
N ILE A 26 -3.76 9.43 6.46
CA ILE A 26 -2.39 9.12 6.86
C ILE A 26 -1.67 10.41 7.27
N ILE A 27 -1.80 11.46 6.45
CA ILE A 27 -1.05 12.70 6.70
C ILE A 27 -1.58 13.43 7.93
N ALA A 28 -2.91 13.54 8.10
CA ALA A 28 -3.46 14.16 9.30
C ALA A 28 -3.07 13.38 10.56
N ASN A 29 -3.01 12.05 10.50
CA ASN A 29 -2.53 11.22 11.60
C ASN A 29 -1.04 11.47 11.92
N LEU A 30 -0.19 11.61 10.90
CA LEU A 30 1.24 11.91 11.10
C LEU A 30 1.50 13.29 11.69
N LEU A 31 0.60 14.25 11.47
CA LEU A 31 0.67 15.57 12.08
C LEU A 31 0.30 15.55 13.56
N GLN A 32 -0.44 14.53 14.04
CA GLN A 32 -0.67 14.38 15.47
C GLN A 32 0.64 14.04 16.19
N GLU A 33 0.83 14.63 17.36
CA GLU A 33 1.95 14.32 18.23
C GLU A 33 1.54 13.31 19.31
N HIS A 34 2.46 12.41 19.63
CA HIS A 34 2.31 11.43 20.69
C HIS A 34 3.43 11.63 21.69
N ASP A 35 3.09 11.68 22.98
CA ASP A 35 4.06 11.89 24.06
C ASP A 35 5.12 10.78 24.13
N ASN A 36 4.73 9.55 23.80
CA ASN A 36 5.64 8.41 23.78
C ASN A 36 6.31 8.30 22.39
N PRO A 37 7.63 8.54 22.27
CA PRO A 37 8.35 8.52 21.01
C PRO A 37 8.43 7.14 20.35
N PHE A 38 8.11 6.06 21.09
CA PHE A 38 8.01 4.70 20.54
C PHE A 38 6.64 4.38 19.92
N THR A 39 5.69 5.32 19.98
CA THR A 39 4.39 5.18 19.30
C THR A 39 4.61 5.40 17.82
N LEU A 40 4.48 4.33 17.03
CA LEU A 40 4.62 4.37 15.59
C LEU A 40 3.26 4.60 14.92
N TYR A 41 3.28 5.28 13.77
CA TYR A 41 2.09 5.57 12.99
C TYR A 41 1.91 4.49 11.93
N PRO A 42 0.69 3.97 11.70
CA PRO A 42 0.42 3.12 10.55
C PRO A 42 0.49 3.94 9.25
N TYR A 43 0.95 3.31 8.17
CA TYR A 43 0.91 3.88 6.81
C TYR A 43 -0.13 3.16 5.94
N ASP A 44 0.19 1.97 5.43
CA ASP A 44 -0.77 1.04 4.83
C ASP A 44 -1.34 0.10 5.94
N THR A 45 -2.10 -0.91 5.54
CA THR A 45 -2.70 -1.86 6.49
C THR A 45 -1.65 -2.77 7.16
N ASN A 46 -1.94 -3.23 8.38
CA ASN A 46 -1.12 -4.20 9.10
C ASN A 46 -1.94 -5.47 9.35
N TYR A 47 -1.51 -6.61 8.80
CA TYR A 47 -2.27 -7.85 8.88
C TYR A 47 -1.39 -9.10 8.87
N LEU A 48 -1.97 -10.22 9.30
CA LEU A 48 -1.42 -11.57 9.20
C LEU A 48 -2.54 -12.55 8.84
N LEU A 49 -2.34 -13.27 7.73
CA LEU A 49 -3.32 -14.19 7.14
C LEU A 49 -2.70 -15.57 6.93
N TYR A 50 -3.50 -16.61 7.09
CA TYR A 50 -3.22 -17.91 6.47
C TYR A 50 -3.92 -17.95 5.12
N THR A 51 -3.19 -18.32 4.07
CA THR A 51 -3.64 -18.17 2.69
C THR A 51 -3.47 -19.45 1.89
N TRP A 52 -4.23 -19.56 0.79
CA TRP A 52 -4.07 -20.58 -0.24
C TRP A 52 -4.09 -19.92 -1.61
N THR A 53 -3.12 -20.23 -2.46
CA THR A 53 -3.04 -19.75 -3.85
C THR A 53 -3.48 -20.83 -4.85
N SER A 54 -4.14 -20.40 -5.92
CA SER A 54 -4.56 -21.27 -7.02
C SER A 54 -3.37 -21.95 -7.68
N ASP A 55 -2.26 -21.22 -7.81
CA ASP A 55 -1.04 -21.73 -8.41
C ASP A 55 0.20 -21.13 -7.74
N MET A 56 1.25 -21.96 -7.64
CA MET A 56 2.51 -21.58 -7.00
C MET A 56 3.58 -21.46 -8.07
N ASN A 57 4.16 -20.27 -8.21
CA ASN A 57 5.15 -19.94 -9.23
C ASN A 57 6.52 -20.59 -8.96
N LYS A 58 6.60 -21.91 -9.12
CA LYS A 58 7.83 -22.69 -8.89
C LYS A 58 8.92 -22.39 -9.93
N GLU A 59 8.54 -21.90 -11.11
CA GLU A 59 9.46 -21.57 -12.18
C GLU A 59 10.35 -20.39 -11.80
N ALA A 60 9.76 -19.29 -11.31
CA ALA A 60 10.51 -18.10 -10.91
C ALA A 60 11.44 -18.34 -9.70
N ILE A 61 11.11 -19.31 -8.84
CA ILE A 61 11.90 -19.68 -7.67
C ILE A 61 12.71 -20.96 -7.86
N SER A 62 12.88 -21.44 -9.10
CA SER A 62 13.49 -22.74 -9.41
C SER A 62 14.94 -22.90 -8.92
N SER A 63 15.63 -21.80 -8.61
CA SER A 63 16.97 -21.83 -8.00
C SER A 63 16.97 -22.20 -6.52
N TYR A 64 15.82 -22.18 -5.84
CA TYR A 64 15.72 -22.61 -4.44
C TYR A 64 15.69 -24.13 -4.39
N ASP A 65 16.51 -24.72 -3.51
CA ASP A 65 16.60 -26.18 -3.32
C ASP A 65 15.27 -26.83 -2.94
N TRP A 66 14.39 -26.09 -2.26
CA TRP A 66 13.05 -26.52 -1.84
C TRP A 66 11.93 -26.20 -2.86
N ALA A 67 12.21 -25.56 -3.99
CA ALA A 67 11.20 -25.04 -4.92
C ALA A 67 10.22 -26.11 -5.45
N SER A 68 10.74 -27.30 -5.76
CA SER A 68 9.94 -28.45 -6.22
C SER A 68 8.89 -28.86 -5.19
N ASN A 69 9.19 -28.68 -3.89
CA ASN A 69 8.34 -29.01 -2.76
C ASN A 69 7.53 -27.82 -2.22
N ALA A 70 7.56 -26.66 -2.89
CA ALA A 70 6.75 -25.50 -2.50
C ALA A 70 5.26 -25.85 -2.50
N ARG A 71 4.57 -25.46 -1.43
CA ARG A 71 3.14 -25.68 -1.19
C ARG A 71 2.33 -24.47 -1.62
N LYS A 72 1.04 -24.67 -1.85
CA LYS A 72 0.09 -23.62 -2.23
C LYS A 72 -0.45 -22.83 -1.05
N ASP A 73 -0.33 -23.36 0.16
CA ASP A 73 -0.71 -22.67 1.39
C ASP A 73 0.49 -21.93 2.01
N GLU A 74 0.29 -20.67 2.36
CA GLU A 74 1.31 -19.78 2.91
C GLU A 74 0.72 -18.87 3.98
N VAL A 75 1.51 -18.53 5.00
CA VAL A 75 1.21 -17.35 5.81
C VAL A 75 1.62 -16.12 5.02
N LYS A 76 0.68 -15.19 4.84
CA LYS A 76 0.92 -13.88 4.23
C LYS A 76 0.76 -12.81 5.30
N PHE A 77 1.72 -11.92 5.44
CA PHE A 77 1.59 -10.78 6.35
C PHE A 77 2.11 -9.49 5.74
N GLN A 78 1.57 -8.37 6.20
CA GLN A 78 2.02 -7.03 5.86
C GLN A 78 2.28 -6.23 7.14
N LEU A 79 3.45 -5.60 7.19
CA LEU A 79 3.79 -4.57 8.16
C LEU A 79 3.91 -3.24 7.42
N SER A 80 3.29 -2.17 7.92
CA SER A 80 3.38 -0.86 7.30
C SER A 80 3.33 0.27 8.32
N LEU A 81 4.41 1.05 8.35
CA LEU A 81 4.66 2.09 9.34
C LEU A 81 5.09 3.39 8.67
N ALA A 82 4.77 4.52 9.27
CA ALA A 82 5.24 5.84 8.88
C ALA A 82 5.94 6.58 10.03
N PHE A 83 6.87 7.44 9.65
CA PHE A 83 7.80 8.13 10.53
C PHE A 83 7.82 9.62 10.14
N PRO A 84 7.15 10.51 10.88
CA PRO A 84 7.21 11.94 10.61
C PRO A 84 8.62 12.43 10.95
N LEU A 85 9.34 12.95 9.94
CA LEU A 85 10.74 13.40 10.09
C LEU A 85 10.81 14.90 10.37
N TRP A 86 9.95 15.69 9.69
CA TRP A 86 9.89 17.13 9.86
C TRP A 86 8.48 17.65 9.57
N ARG A 87 7.71 17.92 10.63
CA ARG A 87 6.39 18.58 10.55
C ARG A 87 6.56 20.07 10.28
N GLY A 88 5.67 20.67 9.50
CA GLY A 88 5.68 22.10 9.23
C GLY A 88 6.67 22.55 8.15
N ILE A 89 7.36 21.62 7.46
CA ILE A 89 8.44 21.94 6.51
C ILE A 89 8.03 22.94 5.41
N LEU A 90 6.77 22.89 4.97
CA LEU A 90 6.15 23.78 3.99
C LEU A 90 4.80 24.31 4.49
N GLY A 91 4.74 24.70 5.77
CA GLY A 91 3.55 25.21 6.44
C GLY A 91 2.88 24.17 7.36
N ASP A 92 1.99 24.63 8.23
CA ASP A 92 1.49 23.90 9.41
C ASP A 92 0.86 22.53 9.11
N ASN A 93 0.30 22.34 7.92
CA ASN A 93 -0.38 21.09 7.51
C ASN A 93 0.51 20.19 6.63
N SER A 94 1.83 20.39 6.66
CA SER A 94 2.79 19.63 5.84
C SER A 94 3.74 18.79 6.70
N VAL A 95 4.25 17.70 6.12
CA VAL A 95 5.25 16.84 6.78
C VAL A 95 6.19 16.23 5.75
N LEU A 96 7.50 16.31 6.00
CA LEU A 96 8.46 15.39 5.41
C LEU A 96 8.46 14.13 6.27
N ALA A 97 8.19 12.98 5.66
CA ALA A 97 8.10 11.71 6.37
C ALA A 97 8.72 10.57 5.55
N ALA A 98 9.04 9.49 6.25
CA ALA A 98 9.37 8.22 5.64
C ALA A 98 8.29 7.19 5.96
N SER A 99 8.16 6.17 5.12
CA SER A 99 7.41 4.96 5.48
C SER A 99 8.16 3.71 5.08
N TYR A 100 7.77 2.61 5.70
CA TYR A 100 8.30 1.29 5.41
C TYR A 100 7.13 0.32 5.35
N THR A 101 6.91 -0.28 4.19
CA THR A 101 5.97 -1.38 4.01
C THR A 101 6.73 -2.65 3.69
N GLN A 102 6.38 -3.75 4.35
CA GLN A 102 6.94 -5.06 4.07
C GLN A 102 5.81 -6.06 3.87
N LYS A 103 5.87 -6.85 2.81
CA LYS A 103 4.97 -7.99 2.58
C LYS A 103 5.78 -9.26 2.52
N SER A 104 5.33 -10.32 3.19
CA SER A 104 6.03 -11.59 3.21
C SER A 104 5.10 -12.76 2.98
N TRP A 105 5.59 -13.77 2.25
CA TRP A 105 4.94 -15.06 1.97
C TRP A 105 5.80 -16.18 2.56
N TRP A 106 5.24 -16.86 3.55
CA TRP A 106 5.94 -17.83 4.39
C TRP A 106 5.33 -19.22 4.25
N GLN A 107 6.14 -20.19 3.85
CA GLN A 107 5.77 -21.61 3.74
C GLN A 107 5.70 -22.28 5.12
N LEU A 108 4.98 -21.68 6.08
CA LEU A 108 4.91 -22.11 7.49
C LEU A 108 4.52 -23.58 7.65
N SER A 109 3.61 -24.09 6.81
CA SER A 109 3.18 -25.50 6.90
C SER A 109 4.21 -26.47 6.33
N ASN A 110 5.17 -25.98 5.53
CA ASN A 110 6.14 -26.79 4.80
C ASN A 110 7.32 -27.21 5.68
N ARG A 111 7.01 -27.96 6.74
CA ARG A 111 7.99 -28.43 7.72
C ARG A 111 9.06 -29.35 7.12
N ASN A 112 8.75 -30.05 6.03
CA ASN A 112 9.70 -30.91 5.32
C ASN A 112 10.88 -30.09 4.74
N GLU A 113 10.64 -28.83 4.41
CA GLU A 113 11.64 -27.88 3.89
C GLU A 113 12.09 -26.87 4.95
N SER A 114 11.83 -27.14 6.23
CA SER A 114 12.13 -26.24 7.36
C SER A 114 11.37 -24.90 7.33
N SER A 115 10.17 -24.88 6.76
CA SER A 115 9.26 -23.72 6.76
C SER A 115 9.88 -22.42 6.20
N PRO A 116 10.37 -22.43 4.95
CA PRO A 116 11.13 -21.30 4.40
C PRO A 116 10.24 -20.10 4.06
N PHE A 117 10.82 -18.89 4.08
CA PHE A 117 10.19 -17.74 3.43
C PHE A 117 10.39 -17.84 1.91
N ARG A 118 9.28 -17.82 1.17
CA ARG A 118 9.32 -17.80 -0.29
C ARG A 118 9.75 -16.44 -0.80
N GLU A 119 9.10 -15.40 -0.31
CA GLU A 119 9.29 -14.04 -0.80
C GLU A 119 9.07 -13.04 0.32
N THR A 120 9.85 -11.97 0.31
CA THR A 120 9.59 -10.75 1.08
C THR A 120 9.82 -9.56 0.17
N ASN A 121 8.91 -8.59 0.13
CA ASN A 121 9.11 -7.31 -0.55
C ASN A 121 9.28 -6.21 0.47
N TYR A 122 10.30 -5.38 0.27
CA TYR A 122 10.72 -4.27 1.11
C TYR A 122 10.46 -2.98 0.35
N GLU A 123 9.49 -2.19 0.82
CA GLU A 123 9.00 -0.99 0.13
C GLU A 123 9.18 0.26 1.01
N PRO A 124 10.41 0.77 1.18
CA PRO A 124 10.64 2.06 1.84
C PRO A 124 10.26 3.25 0.95
N GLN A 125 9.81 4.31 1.59
CA GLN A 125 9.42 5.56 0.92
C GLN A 125 9.94 6.77 1.68
N LEU A 126 10.25 7.84 0.95
CA LEU A 126 10.50 9.17 1.47
C LEU A 126 9.59 10.15 0.74
N PHE A 127 8.79 10.92 1.47
CA PHE A 127 7.74 11.71 0.88
C PHE A 127 7.49 13.02 1.62
N LEU A 128 6.90 13.95 0.88
CA LEU A 128 6.34 15.18 1.35
C LEU A 128 4.81 15.05 1.29
N GLY A 129 4.16 15.15 2.46
CA GLY A 129 2.73 15.00 2.61
C GLY A 129 2.07 16.30 3.06
N PHE A 130 0.83 16.52 2.62
CA PHE A 130 -0.02 17.64 2.98
C PHE A 130 -1.40 17.13 3.39
N ALA A 131 -1.86 17.53 4.57
CA ALA A 131 -3.25 17.38 4.97
C ALA A 131 -4.06 18.55 4.36
N THR A 132 -5.14 18.23 3.67
CA THR A 132 -5.97 19.20 2.94
C THR A 132 -7.46 19.06 3.30
N GLU A 133 -8.24 20.10 3.01
CA GLU A 133 -9.71 20.07 3.14
C GLU A 133 -10.40 20.55 1.85
N ALA A 134 -9.72 20.43 0.70
CA ALA A 134 -10.28 20.88 -0.57
C ALA A 134 -11.50 20.03 -0.94
N THR A 135 -12.65 20.68 -1.20
CA THR A 135 -13.90 20.00 -1.50
C THR A 135 -14.27 20.12 -2.97
N PHE A 136 -14.80 19.04 -3.54
CA PHE A 136 -15.32 19.03 -4.91
C PHE A 136 -16.44 17.99 -5.05
N ALA A 137 -17.62 18.42 -5.51
CA ALA A 137 -18.79 17.54 -5.72
C ALA A 137 -19.12 16.64 -4.52
N GLY A 138 -18.99 17.18 -3.29
CA GLY A 138 -19.22 16.47 -2.03
C GLY A 138 -18.03 15.67 -1.50
N TRP A 139 -17.02 15.38 -2.33
CA TRP A 139 -15.78 14.75 -1.88
C TRP A 139 -14.87 15.75 -1.21
N THR A 140 -14.11 15.30 -0.21
CA THR A 140 -13.03 16.09 0.40
C THR A 140 -11.71 15.41 0.12
N LEU A 141 -10.80 16.08 -0.59
CA LEU A 141 -9.41 15.68 -0.73
C LEU A 141 -8.72 15.91 0.62
N ARG A 142 -8.30 14.83 1.27
CA ARG A 142 -7.72 14.82 2.62
C ARG A 142 -6.20 14.71 2.61
N ASP A 143 -5.66 13.87 1.74
CA ASP A 143 -4.21 13.69 1.65
C ASP A 143 -3.73 14.01 0.24
N VAL A 144 -2.65 14.79 0.17
CA VAL A 144 -1.83 14.95 -1.01
C VAL A 144 -0.39 14.62 -0.62
N GLU A 145 0.19 13.62 -1.26
CA GLU A 145 1.53 13.13 -0.94
C GLU A 145 2.34 12.93 -2.21
N PHE A 146 3.59 13.38 -2.22
CA PHE A 146 4.53 13.18 -3.32
C PHE A 146 5.79 12.56 -2.77
N GLY A 147 6.33 11.53 -3.42
CA GLY A 147 7.47 10.82 -2.86
C GLY A 147 8.26 10.01 -3.84
N TYR A 148 9.39 9.54 -3.33
CA TYR A 148 10.18 8.47 -3.91
C TYR A 148 9.84 7.16 -3.20
N ASN A 149 9.78 6.10 -3.98
CA ASN A 149 9.51 4.75 -3.55
C ASN A 149 10.54 3.81 -4.16
N HIS A 150 11.15 3.00 -3.31
CA HIS A 150 11.92 1.84 -3.72
C HIS A 150 11.12 0.60 -3.32
N ASP A 151 11.10 -0.42 -4.18
CA ASP A 151 10.47 -1.70 -3.88
C ASP A 151 11.36 -2.82 -4.44
N SER A 152 11.86 -3.68 -3.56
CA SER A 152 12.72 -4.81 -3.93
C SER A 152 12.45 -6.01 -3.05
N ASN A 153 12.87 -7.19 -3.50
CA ASN A 153 12.72 -8.42 -2.70
C ASN A 153 13.95 -8.82 -1.89
N GLY A 154 15.05 -8.05 -2.00
CA GLY A 154 16.29 -8.30 -1.28
C GLY A 154 16.96 -9.65 -1.61
N ARG A 155 16.61 -10.27 -2.74
CA ARG A 155 17.24 -11.50 -3.23
C ARG A 155 18.44 -11.18 -4.11
N SER A 156 19.34 -12.15 -4.26
CA SER A 156 20.34 -12.15 -5.31
C SER A 156 19.81 -12.80 -6.59
N ASP A 157 20.55 -12.64 -7.68
CA ASP A 157 20.30 -13.36 -8.94
C ASP A 157 20.23 -14.88 -8.74
N PRO A 158 19.38 -15.58 -9.52
CA PRO A 158 18.49 -15.07 -10.58
C PRO A 158 17.12 -14.59 -10.09
N THR A 159 16.89 -14.59 -8.77
CA THR A 159 15.58 -14.28 -8.15
C THR A 159 15.48 -12.84 -7.66
N SER A 160 16.49 -12.01 -7.91
CA SER A 160 16.46 -10.57 -7.62
C SER A 160 15.31 -9.91 -8.37
N ARG A 161 14.53 -9.08 -7.68
CA ARG A 161 13.49 -8.24 -8.27
C ARG A 161 13.54 -6.88 -7.60
N GLY A 162 13.39 -5.83 -8.39
CA GLY A 162 13.46 -4.47 -7.89
C GLY A 162 13.08 -3.41 -8.92
N TRP A 163 12.56 -2.30 -8.43
CA TRP A 163 12.23 -1.12 -9.23
C TRP A 163 12.10 0.12 -8.34
N ASN A 164 12.15 1.30 -8.96
CA ASN A 164 12.01 2.57 -8.25
C ASN A 164 10.97 3.47 -8.94
N ARG A 165 10.27 4.26 -8.13
CA ARG A 165 9.15 5.08 -8.57
C ARG A 165 9.20 6.46 -7.93
N LEU A 166 8.95 7.49 -8.72
CA LEU A 166 8.40 8.74 -8.22
C LEU A 166 6.88 8.64 -8.26
N TYR A 167 6.19 9.07 -7.21
CA TYR A 167 4.74 8.89 -7.12
C TYR A 167 4.05 10.11 -6.53
N THR A 168 2.74 10.17 -6.79
CA THR A 168 1.80 11.01 -6.05
C THR A 168 0.76 10.09 -5.42
N ARG A 169 0.33 10.32 -4.19
CA ARG A 169 -0.80 9.64 -3.56
C ARG A 169 -1.83 10.70 -3.18
N LEU A 170 -3.06 10.51 -3.66
CA LEU A 170 -4.20 11.40 -3.42
C LEU A 170 -5.28 10.59 -2.73
N MET A 171 -5.73 11.01 -1.55
CA MET A 171 -6.82 10.35 -0.83
C MET A 171 -7.98 11.31 -0.61
N ALA A 172 -9.17 10.92 -1.03
CA ALA A 172 -10.40 11.68 -0.87
C ALA A 172 -11.50 10.84 -0.22
N GLN A 173 -12.41 11.52 0.50
CA GLN A 173 -13.51 10.88 1.22
C GLN A 173 -14.86 11.52 0.91
N HIS A 174 -15.92 10.73 0.95
CA HIS A 174 -17.30 11.18 0.83
C HIS A 174 -18.25 10.27 1.63
N GLY A 175 -18.74 10.75 2.77
CA GLY A 175 -19.54 9.93 3.68
C GLY A 175 -18.76 8.69 4.12
N ASP A 176 -19.31 7.51 3.85
CA ASP A 176 -18.71 6.22 4.19
C ASP A 176 -17.69 5.72 3.15
N TRP A 177 -17.43 6.49 2.09
CA TRP A 177 -16.48 6.13 1.03
C TRP A 177 -15.12 6.79 1.22
N GLN A 178 -14.07 6.03 0.91
CA GLN A 178 -12.70 6.52 0.73
C GLN A 178 -12.15 6.06 -0.62
N VAL A 179 -11.50 6.95 -1.36
CA VAL A 179 -10.82 6.64 -2.61
C VAL A 179 -9.39 7.16 -2.54
N GLU A 180 -8.43 6.31 -2.88
CA GLU A 180 -7.03 6.67 -3.01
C GLU A 180 -6.53 6.34 -4.41
N VAL A 181 -5.92 7.32 -5.09
CA VAL A 181 -5.26 7.12 -6.37
C VAL A 181 -3.78 7.41 -6.19
N LYS A 182 -2.93 6.46 -6.61
CA LYS A 182 -1.47 6.56 -6.50
C LYS A 182 -0.81 6.36 -7.87
N PRO A 183 -0.76 7.37 -8.75
CA PRO A 183 0.03 7.29 -9.98
C PRO A 183 1.53 7.31 -9.71
N TRP A 184 2.31 6.72 -10.61
CA TRP A 184 3.78 6.75 -10.53
C TRP A 184 4.45 6.87 -11.89
N TYR A 185 5.72 7.26 -11.83
CA TYR A 185 6.67 7.26 -12.92
C TYR A 185 7.90 6.44 -12.51
N VAL A 186 8.29 5.46 -13.33
CA VAL A 186 9.44 4.59 -13.05
C VAL A 186 10.75 5.34 -13.29
N VAL A 187 11.70 5.21 -12.37
CA VAL A 187 13.02 5.84 -12.43
C VAL A 187 14.13 4.84 -12.11
N GLY A 188 15.35 5.12 -12.56
CA GLY A 188 16.50 4.25 -12.31
C GLY A 188 16.45 2.93 -13.07
N SER A 189 17.22 1.95 -12.60
CA SER A 189 17.32 0.62 -13.22
C SER A 189 16.09 -0.25 -12.93
N VAL A 190 15.74 -1.07 -13.91
CA VAL A 190 14.73 -2.14 -13.83
C VAL A 190 15.27 -3.44 -14.44
N GLU A 191 16.60 -3.62 -14.47
CA GLU A 191 17.27 -4.75 -15.14
C GLU A 191 16.76 -6.13 -14.68
N ASP A 192 16.43 -6.27 -13.40
CA ASP A 192 15.89 -7.50 -12.80
C ASP A 192 14.50 -7.90 -13.36
N ASN A 193 13.75 -6.92 -13.87
CA ASN A 193 12.38 -7.08 -14.36
C ASN A 193 12.03 -5.96 -15.36
N PRO A 194 12.63 -5.96 -16.57
CA PRO A 194 12.55 -4.82 -17.50
C PRO A 194 11.13 -4.52 -17.99
N ASP A 195 10.26 -5.52 -17.99
CA ASP A 195 8.87 -5.43 -18.41
C ASP A 195 7.88 -5.28 -17.23
N ILE A 196 8.32 -4.92 -16.03
CA ILE A 196 7.46 -4.81 -14.84
C ILE A 196 6.23 -3.90 -15.04
N THR A 197 6.39 -2.79 -15.77
CA THR A 197 5.29 -1.85 -16.07
C THR A 197 4.21 -2.48 -16.95
N LYS A 198 4.52 -3.52 -17.73
CA LYS A 198 3.55 -4.28 -18.51
C LYS A 198 2.48 -4.90 -17.60
N TYR A 199 2.83 -5.33 -16.40
CA TYR A 199 1.94 -6.01 -15.46
C TYR A 199 1.44 -5.08 -14.34
N MET A 200 2.31 -4.19 -13.85
CA MET A 200 1.97 -3.29 -12.75
C MET A 200 1.24 -2.02 -13.22
N GLY A 201 1.38 -1.64 -14.50
CA GLY A 201 0.83 -0.39 -15.01
C GLY A 201 1.52 0.85 -14.44
N TYR A 202 0.75 1.93 -14.32
CA TYR A 202 1.26 3.28 -14.01
C TYR A 202 0.57 3.92 -12.80
N TYR A 203 -0.31 3.19 -12.13
CA TYR A 203 -1.03 3.67 -10.97
C TYR A 203 -1.61 2.52 -10.16
N GLN A 204 -1.93 2.80 -8.90
CA GLN A 204 -2.76 1.97 -8.05
C GLN A 204 -4.02 2.74 -7.64
N LEU A 205 -5.15 2.06 -7.61
CA LEU A 205 -6.41 2.55 -7.07
C LEU A 205 -6.73 1.78 -5.79
N LYS A 206 -7.13 2.47 -4.72
CA LYS A 206 -7.80 1.88 -3.57
C LYS A 206 -9.17 2.50 -3.38
N VAL A 207 -10.16 1.69 -3.04
CA VAL A 207 -11.52 2.11 -2.71
C VAL A 207 -11.92 1.40 -1.42
N GLY A 208 -12.38 2.15 -0.43
CA GLY A 208 -12.92 1.65 0.83
C GLY A 208 -14.37 2.08 1.02
N TYR A 209 -15.17 1.22 1.63
CA TYR A 209 -16.54 1.52 2.03
C TYR A 209 -16.82 1.02 3.45
N ALA A 210 -17.32 1.91 4.30
CA ALA A 210 -17.74 1.62 5.66
C ALA A 210 -19.23 1.21 5.68
N LEU A 211 -19.53 0.01 6.19
CA LEU A 211 -20.89 -0.41 6.47
C LEU A 211 -21.03 -0.70 7.97
N GLY A 212 -21.35 0.34 8.73
CA GLY A 212 -21.23 0.30 10.18
C GLY A 212 -19.76 0.06 10.58
N ASP A 213 -19.53 -1.03 11.32
CA ASP A 213 -18.17 -1.43 11.72
C ASP A 213 -17.43 -2.29 10.68
N ALA A 214 -18.14 -2.81 9.69
CA ALA A 214 -17.57 -3.59 8.60
C ALA A 214 -16.87 -2.67 7.59
N ILE A 215 -15.73 -3.13 7.07
CA ILE A 215 -14.95 -2.42 6.07
C ILE A 215 -14.80 -3.30 4.85
N PHE A 216 -15.23 -2.79 3.71
CA PHE A 216 -14.99 -3.39 2.40
C PHE A 216 -13.89 -2.60 1.70
N SER A 217 -12.90 -3.29 1.14
CA SER A 217 -11.77 -2.67 0.46
C SER A 217 -11.50 -3.32 -0.88
N VAL A 218 -11.13 -2.50 -1.86
CA VAL A 218 -10.60 -2.92 -3.16
C VAL A 218 -9.29 -2.18 -3.38
N LYS A 219 -8.21 -2.88 -3.70
CA LYS A 219 -6.91 -2.32 -4.10
C LYS A 219 -6.49 -2.97 -5.41
N GLY A 220 -6.05 -2.21 -6.39
CA GLY A 220 -5.62 -2.81 -7.64
C GLY A 220 -4.86 -1.89 -8.57
N GLN A 221 -4.28 -2.52 -9.59
CA GLN A 221 -3.51 -1.88 -10.66
C GLN A 221 -3.88 -2.52 -11.98
N TYR A 222 -3.86 -1.73 -13.05
CA TYR A 222 -4.18 -2.22 -14.39
C TYR A 222 -3.42 -1.41 -15.45
N ASN A 223 -2.84 -2.10 -16.41
CA ASN A 223 -2.22 -1.50 -17.57
C ASN A 223 -3.17 -1.62 -18.78
N TRP A 224 -3.80 -0.50 -19.12
CA TRP A 224 -4.76 -0.39 -20.23
C TRP A 224 -4.16 -0.74 -21.60
N ASN A 225 -2.85 -0.60 -21.79
CA ASN A 225 -2.18 -0.88 -23.06
C ASN A 225 -1.89 -2.38 -23.26
N SER A 226 -1.63 -3.10 -22.18
CA SER A 226 -1.22 -4.52 -22.22
C SER A 226 -2.35 -5.48 -21.83
N GLY A 227 -3.36 -5.01 -21.10
CA GLY A 227 -4.45 -5.81 -20.57
C GLY A 227 -4.12 -6.58 -19.28
N TYR A 228 -2.91 -6.39 -18.72
CA TYR A 228 -2.51 -7.04 -17.47
C TYR A 228 -2.80 -6.16 -16.26
N GLY A 229 -3.05 -6.81 -15.12
CA GLY A 229 -3.27 -6.16 -13.84
C GLY A 229 -3.56 -7.15 -12.73
N GLY A 230 -3.87 -6.61 -11.55
CA GLY A 230 -4.21 -7.38 -10.37
C GLY A 230 -5.16 -6.60 -9.47
N ALA A 231 -5.99 -7.33 -8.74
CA ALA A 231 -6.95 -6.76 -7.80
C ALA A 231 -6.97 -7.56 -6.50
N GLU A 232 -7.11 -6.85 -5.40
CA GLU A 232 -7.24 -7.34 -4.04
C GLU A 232 -8.57 -6.83 -3.48
N PHE A 233 -9.44 -7.75 -3.09
CA PHE A 233 -10.65 -7.46 -2.35
C PHE A 233 -10.48 -7.90 -0.89
N GLY A 234 -10.90 -7.05 0.03
CA GLY A 234 -10.79 -7.27 1.47
C GLY A 234 -12.10 -6.99 2.20
N VAL A 235 -12.35 -7.75 3.27
CA VAL A 235 -13.43 -7.49 4.22
C VAL A 235 -12.89 -7.63 5.63
N SER A 236 -13.10 -6.60 6.47
CA SER A 236 -12.72 -6.66 7.89
C SER A 236 -13.85 -6.27 8.83
N TYR A 237 -13.81 -6.82 10.05
CA TYR A 237 -14.77 -6.53 11.12
C TYR A 237 -14.07 -6.54 12.48
N PRO A 238 -14.35 -5.61 13.41
CA PRO A 238 -13.65 -5.56 14.69
C PRO A 238 -13.95 -6.78 15.56
N ILE A 239 -12.89 -7.37 16.11
CA ILE A 239 -12.95 -8.39 17.18
C ILE A 239 -12.75 -7.71 18.54
N SER A 240 -11.88 -6.70 18.57
CA SER A 240 -11.60 -5.86 19.73
C SER A 240 -11.32 -4.42 19.26
N LYS A 241 -10.95 -3.53 20.20
CA LYS A 241 -10.60 -2.15 19.88
C LYS A 241 -9.45 -2.02 18.86
N ASN A 242 -8.50 -2.97 18.86
CA ASN A 242 -7.25 -2.87 18.10
C ASN A 242 -7.02 -4.05 17.16
N VAL A 243 -7.94 -5.03 17.12
CA VAL A 243 -7.81 -6.23 16.30
C VAL A 243 -9.11 -6.45 15.54
N ARG A 244 -8.97 -6.74 14.25
CA ARG A 244 -10.05 -6.99 13.31
C ARG A 244 -9.88 -8.39 12.71
N PHE A 245 -10.98 -9.09 12.50
CA PHE A 245 -11.03 -10.23 11.59
C PHE A 245 -10.82 -9.69 10.18
N TYR A 246 -10.05 -10.39 9.34
CA TYR A 246 -9.80 -9.96 7.97
C TYR A 246 -9.80 -11.15 7.00
N THR A 247 -10.57 -11.01 5.94
CA THR A 247 -10.58 -11.93 4.78
C THR A 247 -10.11 -11.17 3.56
N GLN A 248 -9.26 -11.81 2.76
CA GLN A 248 -8.68 -11.23 1.55
C GLN A 248 -8.81 -12.20 0.37
N VAL A 249 -9.12 -11.65 -0.81
CA VAL A 249 -9.04 -12.34 -2.10
C VAL A 249 -8.20 -11.50 -3.05
N TYR A 250 -7.03 -11.99 -3.42
CA TYR A 250 -6.22 -11.43 -4.50
C TYR A 250 -6.47 -12.22 -5.79
N SER A 251 -6.51 -11.54 -6.94
CA SER A 251 -6.51 -12.20 -8.25
C SER A 251 -5.80 -11.35 -9.30
N GLY A 252 -4.90 -11.96 -10.07
CA GLY A 252 -4.18 -11.33 -11.16
C GLY A 252 -2.66 -11.44 -11.05
N TYR A 253 -1.98 -10.54 -11.74
CA TYR A 253 -0.52 -10.40 -11.78
C TYR A 253 -0.03 -9.42 -10.71
N GLY A 254 1.22 -9.51 -10.26
CA GLY A 254 1.78 -8.47 -9.39
C GLY A 254 1.43 -8.57 -7.91
N GLU A 255 1.12 -9.77 -7.40
CA GLU A 255 0.86 -9.91 -5.96
C GLU A 255 2.11 -9.64 -5.11
N SER A 256 3.25 -10.15 -5.58
CA SER A 256 4.58 -9.95 -5.05
C SER A 256 5.56 -9.70 -6.20
N LEU A 257 6.76 -9.19 -5.92
CA LEU A 257 7.75 -8.91 -6.96
C LEU A 257 8.21 -10.18 -7.68
N ILE A 258 8.47 -11.29 -6.98
CA ILE A 258 8.81 -12.56 -7.66
C ILE A 258 7.69 -13.08 -8.57
N ASP A 259 6.44 -12.68 -8.31
CA ASP A 259 5.24 -13.06 -9.06
C ASP A 259 4.71 -11.91 -9.93
N TYR A 260 5.55 -10.90 -10.27
CA TYR A 260 5.08 -9.70 -10.97
C TYR A 260 4.45 -10.02 -12.33
N ASN A 261 4.99 -11.04 -13.01
CA ASN A 261 4.56 -11.53 -14.32
C ASN A 261 3.80 -12.87 -14.22
N PHE A 262 3.35 -13.26 -13.04
CA PHE A 262 2.65 -14.51 -12.78
C PHE A 262 1.22 -14.27 -12.29
N ASN A 263 0.24 -14.93 -12.94
CA ASN A 263 -1.16 -14.81 -12.56
C ASN A 263 -1.54 -15.85 -11.51
N GLN A 264 -2.19 -15.41 -10.44
CA GLN A 264 -2.73 -16.30 -9.42
C GLN A 264 -3.96 -15.70 -8.76
N THR A 265 -4.79 -16.57 -8.18
CA THR A 265 -5.87 -16.19 -7.27
C THR A 265 -5.53 -16.72 -5.88
N ARG A 266 -5.39 -15.83 -4.89
CA ARG A 266 -5.06 -16.19 -3.52
C ARG A 266 -6.17 -15.76 -2.57
N VAL A 267 -6.64 -16.68 -1.74
CA VAL A 267 -7.62 -16.41 -0.68
C VAL A 267 -6.94 -16.54 0.67
N GLY A 268 -7.24 -15.64 1.60
CA GLY A 268 -6.64 -15.61 2.92
C GLY A 268 -7.61 -15.17 4.01
N VAL A 269 -7.42 -15.70 5.22
CA VAL A 269 -8.18 -15.32 6.41
C VAL A 269 -7.24 -15.17 7.59
N GLY A 270 -7.50 -14.19 8.45
CA GLY A 270 -6.70 -13.97 9.66
C GLY A 270 -7.09 -12.68 10.37
N VAL A 271 -6.07 -11.94 10.82
CA VAL A 271 -6.22 -10.76 11.68
C VAL A 271 -5.58 -9.52 11.05
N MET A 272 -6.12 -8.36 11.41
CA MET A 272 -5.65 -7.05 10.99
C MET A 272 -5.68 -6.07 12.17
N LEU A 273 -4.75 -5.12 12.22
CA LEU A 273 -4.73 -4.06 13.24
C LEU A 273 -5.50 -2.82 12.77
N ASN A 274 -5.14 -2.31 11.59
CA ASN A 274 -5.77 -1.15 10.95
C ASN A 274 -6.15 -1.48 9.50
N ASP A 275 -7.31 -0.99 9.07
CA ASP A 275 -7.78 -1.03 7.69
C ASP A 275 -7.60 0.35 7.02
N LEU A 276 -8.12 0.54 5.80
CA LEU A 276 -8.09 1.79 5.04
C LEU A 276 -8.56 3.02 5.83
N PHE A 277 -9.49 2.83 6.78
CA PHE A 277 -10.10 3.89 7.58
C PHE A 277 -10.28 3.47 9.05
#